data_AF-A0A833U032-F1
#
_entry.id   AF-A0A833U032-F1
#
_cell.length_a   1.000
_cell.length_b   1.000
_cell.length_c   1.000
_cell.angle_alpha   90.00
_cell.angle_beta   90.00
_cell.angle_gamma   90.00
#
_symmetry.space_group_name_H-M   'P 1'
#
loop_
_entity.id
_entity.type
_entity.pdbx_description
1 polymer ?
#
loop_
_entity_poly.entity_id
_entity_poly.type
_entity_poly.pdbx_seq_one_letter_code
_entity_poly.pdbx_strand_id
1 'polypeptide(L)'
;MISSPFIPRVPLSSSSSSSSSSSSGPVMLPYLSNYPRPKRNDFKSRNLAFMPLKCIHNSRFDSSSESDARLPSFSASCLTATEATLASSDLVADRLRRVVAEFRSLPEPIDRVKRLLHYAALLSPLGDSARAPENRVTGCTTQVWVEAELDKLGRVRFRADSDSEISKGFCSCLIYMLDGAEPEEVVKVKSEDLADLNVGLHGKAHSRVNTWHNVLIAMQKRTTALLAGSE
;
A
#
# COMPACT_ATOMS: atom_id res chain seq x y z
N MET A 1 40.46 25.62 -78.43
CA MET A 1 39.19 26.30 -78.69
C MET A 1 38.16 25.75 -77.71
N ILE A 2 37.83 26.56 -76.69
CA ILE A 2 36.47 27.06 -76.39
C ILE A 2 35.67 26.04 -75.55
N SER A 3 35.00 26.33 -74.44
CA SER A 3 34.91 27.42 -73.46
C SER A 3 33.95 26.89 -72.37
N SER A 4 34.14 27.29 -71.12
CA SER A 4 33.16 27.11 -70.04
C SER A 4 31.84 27.86 -70.32
N PRO A 5 30.72 27.43 -69.72
CA PRO A 5 29.63 28.32 -69.29
C PRO A 5 29.55 28.29 -67.75
N PHE A 6 29.78 29.36 -66.98
CA PHE A 6 29.00 30.60 -66.81
C PHE A 6 27.49 30.38 -66.65
N ILE A 7 27.03 30.31 -65.40
CA ILE A 7 25.62 30.51 -65.00
C ILE A 7 25.61 31.49 -63.80
N PRO A 8 24.71 32.49 -63.78
CA PRO A 8 24.91 33.77 -63.10
C PRO A 8 24.33 33.85 -61.68
N ARG A 9 24.88 34.81 -60.90
CA ARG A 9 24.34 35.28 -59.62
C ARG A 9 23.08 36.12 -59.83
N VAL A 10 22.06 35.88 -59.01
CA VAL A 10 20.95 36.81 -58.74
C VAL A 10 21.05 37.31 -57.29
N PRO A 11 20.87 38.61 -57.01
CA PRO A 11 20.90 39.16 -55.66
C PRO A 11 19.49 39.23 -55.08
N LEU A 12 19.33 38.91 -53.79
CA LEU A 12 18.09 39.19 -53.05
C LEU A 12 18.43 39.75 -51.66
N SER A 13 18.22 41.07 -51.58
CA SER A 13 17.60 41.84 -50.50
C SER A 13 17.84 41.40 -49.05
N SER A 14 18.60 42.26 -48.37
CA SER A 14 18.49 42.61 -46.96
C SER A 14 17.05 42.72 -46.45
N SER A 15 16.76 42.04 -45.34
CA SER A 15 15.79 42.50 -44.34
C SER A 15 16.26 42.05 -42.95
N SER A 16 16.56 43.05 -42.14
CA SER A 16 16.81 42.97 -40.71
C SER A 16 15.47 43.02 -39.97
N SER A 17 15.26 42.12 -39.02
CA SER A 17 14.37 42.36 -37.86
C SER A 17 14.58 41.28 -36.79
N SER A 18 15.30 41.69 -35.75
CA SER A 18 14.97 41.47 -34.33
C SER A 18 14.12 40.23 -33.98
N SER A 19 14.76 39.16 -33.51
CA SER A 19 14.12 38.17 -32.65
C SER A 19 14.39 38.54 -31.18
N SER A 20 13.32 38.96 -30.53
CA SER A 20 13.24 39.26 -29.10
C SER A 20 13.37 37.97 -28.28
N SER A 21 14.35 37.98 -27.38
CA SER A 21 14.50 37.05 -26.28
C SER A 21 13.33 37.18 -25.30
N SER A 22 12.39 36.24 -25.35
CA SER A 22 11.35 36.09 -24.33
C SER A 22 11.77 34.98 -23.35
N SER A 23 12.39 35.42 -22.26
CA SER A 23 12.68 34.58 -21.10
C SER A 23 11.37 34.11 -20.45
N SER A 24 11.02 32.85 -20.72
CA SER A 24 9.98 32.15 -19.97
C SER A 24 10.53 31.77 -18.60
N GLY A 25 10.34 32.64 -17.62
CA GLY A 25 10.55 32.31 -16.21
C GLY A 25 9.47 31.31 -15.73
N PRO A 26 9.81 30.32 -14.90
CA PRO A 26 8.82 29.41 -14.36
C PRO A 26 7.92 30.15 -13.35
N VAL A 27 6.61 30.05 -13.58
CA VAL A 27 5.56 30.54 -12.69
C VAL A 27 5.63 29.74 -11.38
N MET A 28 6.05 30.43 -10.32
CA MET A 28 6.12 29.94 -8.95
C MET A 28 4.69 29.77 -8.41
N LEU A 29 4.21 28.53 -8.33
CA LEU A 29 2.99 28.21 -7.58
C LEU A 29 3.29 28.34 -6.07
N PRO A 30 2.49 29.10 -5.29
CA PRO A 30 2.72 29.23 -3.87
C PRO A 30 2.37 27.92 -3.17
N TYR A 31 3.40 27.33 -2.58
CA TYR A 31 3.37 26.16 -1.72
C TYR A 31 2.47 26.47 -0.50
N LEU A 32 1.37 25.71 -0.34
CA LEU A 32 0.56 25.70 0.88
C LEU A 32 1.40 25.09 2.02
N SER A 33 2.25 25.90 2.64
CA SER A 33 3.19 25.51 3.70
C SER A 33 2.60 25.44 5.10
N ASN A 34 1.30 25.66 5.30
CA ASN A 34 0.74 25.86 6.65
C ASN A 34 -0.42 24.91 6.95
N TYR A 35 -0.10 23.61 7.10
CA TYR A 35 -0.89 22.73 7.95
C TYR A 35 -0.10 22.47 9.25
N PRO A 36 -0.56 22.94 10.41
CA PRO A 36 0.12 22.69 11.67
C PRO A 36 0.08 21.19 11.99
N ARG A 37 1.27 20.58 12.19
CA ARG A 37 1.39 19.22 12.70
C ARG A 37 0.68 19.15 14.07
N PRO A 38 -0.27 18.23 14.30
CA PRO A 38 -0.84 18.03 15.63
C PRO A 38 0.26 17.54 16.57
N LYS A 39 0.32 18.14 17.77
CA LYS A 39 1.31 17.80 18.79
C LYS A 39 1.10 16.37 19.29
N ARG A 40 2.23 15.66 19.47
CA ARG A 40 2.38 14.34 20.09
C ARG A 40 1.44 14.22 21.31
N ASN A 41 0.47 13.32 21.23
CA ASN A 41 -0.23 12.83 22.41
C ASN A 41 0.34 11.45 22.76
N ASP A 42 0.82 11.30 23.99
CA ASP A 42 1.22 10.02 24.57
C ASP A 42 0.00 9.09 24.64
N PHE A 43 -0.17 8.26 23.62
CA PHE A 43 -1.20 7.23 23.60
C PHE A 43 -0.56 5.87 23.85
N LYS A 44 -0.72 5.38 25.09
CA LYS A 44 -0.37 4.01 25.48
C LYS A 44 -1.00 3.03 24.48
N SER A 45 -0.15 2.18 23.90
CA SER A 45 -0.54 1.03 23.08
C SER A 45 -1.67 0.25 23.75
N ARG A 46 -2.86 0.33 23.18
CA ARG A 46 -3.92 -0.65 23.41
C ARG A 46 -4.01 -1.50 22.16
N ASN A 47 -4.03 -2.82 22.35
CA ASN A 47 -4.37 -3.80 21.31
C ASN A 47 -5.71 -3.38 20.69
N LEU A 48 -5.66 -2.78 19.49
CA LEU A 48 -6.83 -2.49 18.70
C LEU A 48 -7.11 -3.73 17.86
N ALA A 49 -8.02 -4.57 18.35
CA ALA A 49 -8.57 -5.67 17.59
C ALA A 49 -9.20 -5.11 16.30
N PHE A 50 -8.65 -5.53 15.15
CA PHE A 50 -9.24 -5.29 13.84
C PHE A 50 -10.59 -6.01 13.79
N MET A 51 -11.68 -5.26 13.97
CA MET A 51 -13.03 -5.83 13.91
C MET A 51 -13.43 -6.03 12.45
N PRO A 52 -13.89 -7.24 12.05
CA PRO A 52 -14.51 -7.43 10.74
C PRO A 52 -15.87 -6.71 10.73
N LEU A 53 -16.18 -6.03 9.63
CA LEU A 53 -17.49 -5.46 9.38
C LEU A 53 -18.52 -6.60 9.29
N LYS A 54 -19.40 -6.70 10.30
CA LYS A 54 -20.53 -7.63 10.28
C LYS A 54 -21.49 -7.25 9.16
N CYS A 55 -21.89 -8.24 8.39
CA CYS A 55 -22.93 -8.16 7.37
C CYS A 55 -24.22 -7.57 7.97
N ILE A 56 -24.75 -6.52 7.34
CA ILE A 56 -26.08 -5.96 7.66
C ILE A 56 -27.11 -7.02 7.26
N HIS A 57 -27.59 -7.78 8.24
CA HIS A 57 -28.73 -8.68 8.07
C HIS A 57 -30.00 -7.83 8.19
N ASN A 58 -30.71 -7.63 7.07
CA ASN A 58 -32.05 -7.06 7.12
C ASN A 58 -33.05 -8.21 7.20
N SER A 59 -33.65 -8.38 8.38
CA SER A 59 -34.76 -9.29 8.63
C SER A 59 -36.04 -8.80 7.96
N ARG A 60 -36.65 -9.64 7.11
CA ARG A 60 -38.11 -9.77 6.92
C ARG A 60 -38.38 -11.22 6.51
N PHE A 61 -38.92 -12.04 7.40
CA PHE A 61 -40.36 -12.25 7.64
C PHE A 61 -41.02 -12.92 6.43
N ASP A 62 -41.28 -14.23 6.49
CA ASP A 62 -42.63 -14.70 6.76
C ASP A 62 -42.63 -16.17 7.20
N SER A 63 -43.65 -16.53 7.97
CA SER A 63 -43.83 -17.79 8.69
C SER A 63 -45.02 -18.50 8.08
N SER A 64 -44.92 -19.79 7.76
CA SER A 64 -46.08 -20.71 7.75
C SER A 64 -45.63 -22.17 7.80
N SER A 65 -46.21 -22.91 8.77
CA SER A 65 -46.70 -24.32 8.72
C SER A 65 -45.77 -25.44 8.18
N GLU A 66 -45.66 -26.64 8.73
CA GLU A 66 -46.44 -27.43 9.70
C GLU A 66 -45.64 -28.74 9.95
N SER A 67 -45.87 -29.40 11.10
CA SER A 67 -45.79 -30.86 11.41
C SER A 67 -44.60 -31.69 10.86
N ASP A 68 -43.93 -32.58 11.60
CA ASP A 68 -44.53 -33.66 12.40
C ASP A 68 -43.46 -34.47 13.15
N ALA A 69 -43.95 -35.33 14.03
CA ALA A 69 -43.31 -36.14 15.07
C ALA A 69 -42.04 -36.99 14.77
N ARG A 70 -41.42 -37.37 15.91
CA ARG A 70 -40.74 -38.64 16.27
C ARG A 70 -39.21 -38.71 16.26
N LEU A 71 -38.68 -38.79 17.49
CA LEU A 71 -37.41 -39.42 17.85
C LEU A 71 -37.42 -40.91 17.48
N PRO A 72 -36.25 -41.48 17.17
CA PRO A 72 -35.83 -42.63 17.96
C PRO A 72 -34.41 -42.50 18.51
N SER A 73 -34.27 -43.03 19.72
CA SER A 73 -33.02 -43.41 20.36
C SER A 73 -32.29 -44.42 19.47
N PHE A 74 -31.05 -44.09 19.08
CA PHE A 74 -30.05 -45.08 18.73
C PHE A 74 -28.69 -44.61 19.25
N SER A 75 -28.14 -45.39 20.18
CA SER A 75 -26.73 -45.41 20.52
C SER A 75 -25.90 -45.70 19.27
N ALA A 76 -24.94 -44.83 18.95
CA ALA A 76 -23.83 -45.16 18.08
C ALA A 76 -22.56 -44.54 18.66
N SER A 77 -21.64 -45.44 18.95
CA SER A 77 -20.34 -45.23 19.56
C SER A 77 -19.43 -44.29 18.75
N CYS A 78 -18.57 -43.60 19.50
CA CYS A 78 -17.27 -43.05 19.12
C CYS A 78 -16.92 -43.03 17.62
N LEU A 79 -17.10 -41.87 16.99
CA LEU A 79 -16.04 -41.35 16.15
C LEU A 79 -15.46 -40.16 16.91
N THR A 80 -14.18 -40.28 17.22
CA THR A 80 -13.34 -39.15 17.61
C THR A 80 -13.67 -38.01 16.68
N ALA A 81 -14.40 -37.01 17.19
CA ALA A 81 -14.32 -35.69 16.63
C ALA A 81 -12.84 -35.36 16.73
N THR A 82 -12.14 -35.48 15.61
CA THR A 82 -10.87 -34.81 15.43
C THR A 82 -11.22 -33.37 15.74
N GLU A 83 -10.86 -32.97 16.95
CA GLU A 83 -10.81 -31.60 17.38
C GLU A 83 -9.89 -30.95 16.36
N ALA A 84 -10.51 -30.49 15.27
CA ALA A 84 -9.87 -29.61 14.32
C ALA A 84 -9.60 -28.39 15.15
N THR A 85 -8.39 -28.35 15.70
CA THR A 85 -7.77 -27.20 16.32
C THR A 85 -8.00 -26.04 15.35
N LEU A 86 -9.08 -25.31 15.58
CA LEU A 86 -9.40 -24.03 14.96
C LEU A 86 -8.46 -22.98 15.56
N ALA A 87 -7.16 -23.24 15.49
CA ALA A 87 -6.19 -22.19 15.32
C ALA A 87 -6.36 -21.76 13.87
N SER A 88 -7.34 -20.88 13.61
CA SER A 88 -7.41 -20.16 12.33
C SER A 88 -6.15 -19.31 12.24
N SER A 89 -5.11 -19.91 11.69
CA SER A 89 -3.76 -19.37 11.63
C SER A 89 -3.80 -18.04 10.88
N ASP A 90 -3.26 -17.01 11.51
CA ASP A 90 -3.15 -15.66 10.95
C ASP A 90 -2.02 -15.62 9.89
N LEU A 91 -2.17 -16.44 8.83
CA LEU A 91 -1.18 -16.55 7.77
C LEU A 91 -1.14 -15.25 6.95
N VAL A 92 0.04 -14.91 6.43
CA VAL A 92 0.23 -13.76 5.55
C VAL A 92 -0.76 -13.79 4.39
N ALA A 93 -0.96 -14.96 3.76
CA ALA A 93 -1.90 -15.12 2.66
C ALA A 93 -3.36 -14.82 3.06
N ASP A 94 -3.77 -15.16 4.29
CA ASP A 94 -5.12 -14.86 4.79
C ASP A 94 -5.29 -13.35 5.05
N ARG A 95 -4.27 -12.70 5.62
CA ARG A 95 -4.28 -11.25 5.85
C ARG A 95 -4.29 -10.47 4.53
N LEU A 96 -3.49 -10.91 3.57
CA LEU A 96 -3.45 -10.39 2.20
C LEU A 96 -4.83 -10.45 1.54
N ARG A 97 -5.44 -11.65 1.53
CA ARG A 97 -6.78 -11.87 0.97
C ARG A 97 -7.84 -10.99 1.64
N ARG A 98 -7.77 -10.80 2.96
CA ARG A 98 -8.69 -9.94 3.71
C ARG A 98 -8.61 -8.48 3.25
N VAL A 99 -7.41 -7.90 3.22
CA VAL A 99 -7.23 -6.49 2.82
C VAL A 99 -7.60 -6.28 1.35
N VAL A 100 -7.17 -7.18 0.47
CA VAL A 100 -7.47 -7.12 -0.97
C VAL A 100 -8.97 -7.20 -1.22
N ALA A 101 -9.67 -8.16 -0.61
CA ALA A 101 -11.12 -8.30 -0.74
C ALA A 101 -11.86 -7.06 -0.23
N GLU A 102 -11.37 -6.45 0.86
CA GLU A 102 -11.92 -5.20 1.37
C GLU A 102 -11.78 -4.05 0.36
N PHE A 103 -10.59 -3.77 -0.16
CA PHE A 103 -10.42 -2.69 -1.14
C PHE A 103 -11.13 -2.96 -2.46
N ARG A 104 -11.28 -4.23 -2.87
CA ARG A 104 -12.07 -4.64 -4.03
C ARG A 104 -13.57 -4.42 -3.84
N SER A 105 -14.07 -4.50 -2.61
CA SER A 105 -15.48 -4.25 -2.29
C SER A 105 -15.89 -2.76 -2.33
N LEU A 106 -14.91 -1.86 -2.48
CA LEU A 106 -15.10 -0.41 -2.53
C LEU A 106 -14.99 0.07 -3.99
N PRO A 107 -16.10 0.16 -4.76
CA PRO A 107 -16.03 0.53 -6.18
C PRO A 107 -15.63 1.99 -6.38
N GLU A 108 -16.03 2.87 -5.45
CA GLU A 108 -15.77 4.30 -5.56
C GLU A 108 -14.33 4.65 -5.15
N PRO A 109 -13.54 5.32 -6.00
CA PRO A 109 -12.15 5.68 -5.69
C PRO A 109 -12.01 6.49 -4.39
N ILE A 110 -12.97 7.36 -4.11
CA ILE A 110 -12.99 8.17 -2.90
C ILE A 110 -13.14 7.31 -1.64
N ASP A 111 -13.90 6.23 -1.69
CA ASP A 111 -14.10 5.35 -0.54
C ASP A 111 -12.86 4.50 -0.27
N ARG A 112 -12.12 4.13 -1.30
CA ARG A 112 -10.80 3.48 -1.15
C ARG A 112 -9.79 4.42 -0.48
N VAL A 113 -9.79 5.70 -0.85
CA VAL A 113 -9.00 6.73 -0.16
C VAL A 113 -9.41 6.89 1.30
N LYS A 114 -10.72 7.00 1.60
CA LYS A 114 -11.21 7.06 2.99
C LYS A 114 -10.78 5.84 3.79
N ARG A 115 -10.86 4.64 3.21
CA ARG A 115 -10.42 3.41 3.86
C ARG A 115 -8.92 3.43 4.16
N LEU A 116 -8.13 3.92 3.21
CA LEU A 116 -6.69 4.08 3.40
C LEU A 116 -6.35 5.06 4.53
N LEU A 117 -7.08 6.18 4.64
CA LEU A 117 -6.93 7.13 5.75
C LEU A 117 -7.31 6.51 7.11
N HIS A 118 -8.29 5.59 7.13
CA HIS A 118 -8.58 4.82 8.33
C HIS A 118 -7.39 3.92 8.73
N TYR A 119 -6.78 3.23 7.77
CA TYR A 119 -5.55 2.47 8.04
C TYR A 119 -4.41 3.39 8.51
N ALA A 120 -4.27 4.59 7.94
CA ALA A 120 -3.25 5.55 8.36
C ALA A 120 -3.38 5.93 9.85
N ALA A 121 -4.62 6.11 10.33
CA ALA A 121 -4.89 6.43 11.74
C ALA A 121 -4.55 5.27 12.71
N LEU A 122 -4.46 4.03 12.22
CA LEU A 122 -4.06 2.86 12.99
C LEU A 122 -2.54 2.66 13.02
N LEU A 123 -1.79 3.37 12.18
CA LEU A 123 -0.34 3.21 12.09
C LEU A 123 0.33 3.72 13.37
N SER A 124 1.10 2.85 14.00
CA SER A 124 1.90 3.24 15.16
C SER A 124 2.97 4.26 14.76
N PRO A 125 3.15 5.37 15.49
CA PRO A 125 4.15 6.38 15.16
C PRO A 125 5.56 5.81 15.13
N LEU A 126 6.33 6.18 14.11
CA LEU A 126 7.76 5.87 14.02
C LEU A 126 8.55 6.82 14.94
N GLY A 127 9.56 6.28 15.63
CA GLY A 127 10.48 7.07 16.44
C GLY A 127 11.31 8.04 15.57
N ASP A 128 11.70 9.18 16.13
CA ASP A 128 12.44 10.20 15.37
C ASP A 128 13.80 9.68 14.88
N SER A 129 14.45 8.80 15.65
CA SER A 129 15.70 8.12 15.24
C SER A 129 15.53 7.20 14.04
N ALA A 130 14.34 6.63 13.84
CA ALA A 130 14.06 5.73 12.74
C ALA A 130 13.63 6.47 11.46
N ARG A 131 13.35 7.78 11.53
CA ARG A 131 13.22 8.66 10.35
C ARG A 131 14.58 9.07 9.77
N ALA A 132 15.50 8.12 9.67
CA ALA A 132 16.85 8.33 9.20
C ALA A 132 16.97 8.07 7.67
N PRO A 133 17.97 8.65 6.98
CA PRO A 133 18.18 8.42 5.55
C PRO A 133 18.29 6.95 5.15
N GLU A 134 18.81 6.10 6.03
CA GLU A 134 19.01 4.66 5.84
C GLU A 134 17.66 3.91 5.75
N ASN A 135 16.66 4.39 6.47
CA ASN A 135 15.30 3.85 6.46
C ASN A 135 14.44 4.43 5.34
N ARG A 136 14.97 5.35 4.51
CA ARG A 136 14.20 6.00 3.45
C ARG A 136 13.88 5.05 2.29
N VAL A 137 12.63 5.08 1.83
CA VAL A 137 12.18 4.37 0.63
C VAL A 137 12.36 5.28 -0.58
N THR A 138 13.00 4.77 -1.63
CA THR A 138 13.22 5.50 -2.89
C THR A 138 12.07 5.29 -3.87
N GLY A 139 11.91 6.20 -4.84
CA GLY A 139 10.90 6.08 -5.90
C GLY A 139 9.49 6.58 -5.52
N CYS A 140 9.25 6.94 -4.27
CA CYS A 140 8.01 7.60 -3.84
C CYS A 140 8.10 9.12 -4.04
N THR A 141 7.01 9.75 -4.50
CA THR A 141 6.90 11.23 -4.54
C THR A 141 6.90 11.83 -3.13
N THR A 142 6.21 11.16 -2.21
CA THR A 142 6.17 11.49 -0.78
C THR A 142 7.33 10.82 -0.06
N GLN A 143 7.81 11.42 1.03
CA GLN A 143 8.84 10.79 1.85
C GLN A 143 8.24 9.63 2.64
N VAL A 144 8.87 8.46 2.54
CA VAL A 144 8.47 7.26 3.28
C VAL A 144 9.70 6.66 3.96
N TRP A 145 9.55 6.27 5.22
CA TRP A 145 10.56 5.55 5.99
C TRP A 145 10.00 4.21 6.40
N VAL A 146 10.81 3.17 6.32
CA VAL A 146 10.46 1.82 6.75
C VAL A 146 11.68 1.23 7.44
N GLU A 147 11.46 0.73 8.65
CA GLU A 147 12.40 0.00 9.48
C GLU A 147 11.96 -1.46 9.55
N ALA A 148 12.91 -2.38 9.52
CA ALA A 148 12.67 -3.81 9.62
C ALA A 148 13.71 -4.43 10.55
N GLU A 149 13.26 -5.26 11.48
CA GLU A 149 14.11 -5.96 12.46
C GLU A 149 13.61 -7.40 12.64
N LEU A 150 14.50 -8.32 13.03
CA LEU A 150 14.09 -9.66 13.44
C LEU A 150 13.75 -9.65 14.93
N ASP A 151 12.62 -10.24 15.30
CA ASP A 151 12.30 -10.52 16.69
C ASP A 151 13.11 -11.73 17.21
N LYS A 152 12.97 -12.02 18.51
CA LYS A 152 13.65 -13.15 19.18
C LYS A 152 13.26 -14.52 18.63
N LEU A 153 12.18 -14.60 17.85
CA LEU A 153 11.65 -15.81 17.23
C LEU A 153 11.99 -15.87 15.74
N GLY A 154 12.83 -14.96 15.24
CA GLY A 154 13.24 -14.91 13.84
C GLY A 154 12.19 -14.33 12.88
N ARG A 155 11.14 -13.68 13.39
CA ARG A 155 10.08 -13.09 12.57
C ARG A 155 10.35 -11.62 12.32
N VAL A 156 9.96 -11.13 11.15
CA VAL A 156 10.22 -9.74 10.76
C VAL A 156 9.20 -8.81 11.42
N ARG A 157 9.68 -7.75 12.04
CA ARG A 157 8.89 -6.67 12.63
C ARG A 157 9.08 -5.42 11.81
N PHE A 158 7.98 -4.79 11.40
CA PHE A 158 8.03 -3.58 10.58
C PHE A 158 7.53 -2.36 11.33
N ARG A 159 8.20 -1.24 11.11
CA ARG A 159 7.70 0.09 11.48
C ARG A 159 7.86 1.00 10.29
N ALA A 160 6.94 1.94 10.11
CA ALA A 160 6.97 2.84 8.98
C ALA A 160 6.30 4.17 9.28
N ASP A 161 6.64 5.18 8.48
CA ASP A 161 5.98 6.47 8.51
C ASP A 161 6.14 7.20 7.18
N SER A 162 5.34 8.24 6.96
CA SER A 162 5.41 9.09 5.78
C SER A 162 4.98 10.53 6.07
N ASP A 163 5.39 11.47 5.23
CA ASP A 163 4.90 12.84 5.26
C ASP A 163 3.48 13.01 4.66
N SER A 164 2.92 11.97 4.05
CA SER A 164 1.57 11.94 3.50
C SER A 164 0.68 10.89 4.17
N GLU A 165 -0.54 11.26 4.53
CA GLU A 165 -1.52 10.36 5.17
C GLU A 165 -1.92 9.20 4.25
N ILE A 166 -1.98 9.42 2.93
CA ILE A 166 -2.24 8.35 1.94
C ILE A 166 -1.12 7.31 1.97
N SER A 167 0.13 7.78 1.96
CA SER A 167 1.31 6.93 2.01
C SER A 167 1.44 6.19 3.34
N LYS A 168 1.07 6.82 4.46
CA LYS A 168 0.94 6.15 5.77
C LYS A 168 -0.10 5.05 5.74
N GLY A 169 -1.24 5.28 5.10
CA GLY A 169 -2.26 4.24 4.96
C GLY A 169 -1.76 3.04 4.19
N PHE A 170 -1.00 3.23 3.12
CA PHE A 170 -0.36 2.11 2.41
C PHE A 170 0.65 1.36 3.28
N CYS A 171 1.48 2.09 4.04
CA CYS A 171 2.41 1.50 4.99
C CYS A 171 1.67 0.66 6.04
N SER A 172 0.57 1.18 6.58
CA SER A 172 -0.25 0.50 7.57
C SER A 172 -0.88 -0.78 7.02
N CYS A 173 -1.43 -0.77 5.80
CA CYS A 173 -1.93 -1.98 5.14
C CYS A 173 -0.83 -3.04 5.00
N LEU A 174 0.36 -2.66 4.52
CA LEU A 174 1.47 -3.58 4.32
C LEU A 174 1.99 -4.14 5.66
N ILE A 175 2.13 -3.30 6.69
CA ILE A 175 2.49 -3.73 8.04
C ILE A 175 1.44 -4.72 8.58
N TYR A 176 0.15 -4.41 8.44
CA TYR A 176 -0.90 -5.33 8.89
C TYR A 176 -0.79 -6.72 8.25
N MET A 177 -0.40 -6.80 6.97
CA MET A 177 -0.28 -8.09 6.27
C MET A 177 1.01 -8.84 6.63
N LEU A 178 2.13 -8.13 6.80
CA LEU A 178 3.49 -8.71 6.83
C LEU A 178 4.15 -8.70 8.20
N ASP A 179 3.68 -7.91 9.15
CA ASP A 179 4.30 -7.80 10.48
C ASP A 179 4.17 -9.11 11.26
N GLY A 180 5.28 -9.57 11.83
CA GLY A 180 5.38 -10.86 12.51
C GLY A 180 5.37 -12.07 11.57
N ALA A 181 5.57 -11.89 10.26
CA ALA A 181 5.75 -13.00 9.32
C ALA A 181 7.18 -13.54 9.35
N GLU A 182 7.37 -14.77 8.87
CA GLU A 182 8.71 -15.27 8.60
C GLU A 182 9.34 -14.53 7.41
N PRO A 183 10.67 -14.33 7.39
CA PRO A 183 11.35 -13.63 6.30
C PRO A 183 11.02 -14.20 4.91
N GLU A 184 10.92 -15.53 4.81
CA GLU A 184 10.56 -16.20 3.56
C GLU A 184 9.15 -15.86 3.08
N GLU A 185 8.19 -15.74 3.99
CA GLU A 185 6.81 -15.40 3.63
C GLU A 185 6.74 -13.99 3.06
N VAL A 186 7.47 -13.03 3.65
CA VAL A 186 7.53 -11.64 3.17
C VAL A 186 8.07 -11.57 1.75
N VAL A 187 9.16 -12.28 1.47
CA VAL A 187 9.83 -12.28 0.15
C VAL A 187 8.98 -13.02 -0.90
N LYS A 188 8.13 -13.98 -0.50
CA LYS A 188 7.23 -14.71 -1.40
C LYS A 188 6.02 -13.89 -1.87
N VAL A 189 5.67 -12.78 -1.19
CA VAL A 189 4.53 -11.94 -1.59
C VAL A 189 4.79 -11.29 -2.93
N LYS A 190 3.85 -11.42 -3.86
CA LYS A 190 3.95 -10.86 -5.20
C LYS A 190 3.19 -9.55 -5.32
N SER A 191 3.72 -8.63 -6.12
CA SER A 191 3.05 -7.34 -6.37
C SER A 191 1.69 -7.51 -7.02
N GLU A 192 1.51 -8.53 -7.84
CA GLU A 192 0.27 -8.79 -8.57
C GLU A 192 -0.89 -9.10 -7.62
N ASP A 193 -0.60 -9.75 -6.49
CA ASP A 193 -1.59 -10.10 -5.47
C ASP A 193 -2.15 -8.85 -4.74
N LEU A 194 -1.48 -7.71 -4.88
CA LEU A 194 -1.81 -6.45 -4.23
C LEU A 194 -2.30 -5.36 -5.18
N ALA A 195 -2.56 -5.68 -6.45
CA ALA A 195 -3.01 -4.72 -7.47
C ALA A 195 -4.30 -3.97 -7.05
N ASP A 196 -5.19 -4.65 -6.32
CA ASP A 196 -6.44 -4.09 -5.79
C ASP A 196 -6.23 -3.11 -4.61
N LEU A 197 -4.99 -2.79 -4.20
CA LEU A 197 -4.73 -1.69 -3.26
C LEU A 197 -4.70 -0.30 -3.93
N ASN A 198 -4.58 -0.20 -5.25
CA ASN A 198 -4.42 1.07 -5.97
C ASN A 198 -5.54 2.09 -5.74
N VAL A 199 -5.37 3.12 -4.91
CA VAL A 199 -6.41 4.16 -4.73
C VAL A 199 -6.24 5.29 -5.76
N GLY A 200 -7.23 5.50 -6.63
CA GLY A 200 -7.42 6.79 -7.30
C GLY A 200 -6.66 7.13 -8.58
N LEU A 201 -5.91 6.23 -9.22
CA LEU A 201 -5.46 6.43 -10.60
C LEU A 201 -5.54 5.10 -11.35
N HIS A 202 -6.36 5.06 -12.41
CA HIS A 202 -6.50 3.95 -13.35
C HIS A 202 -5.25 3.84 -14.23
N GLY A 203 -4.08 3.71 -13.61
CA GLY A 203 -2.86 3.23 -14.26
C GLY A 203 -2.69 1.77 -13.85
N LYS A 204 -2.36 0.91 -14.80
CA LYS A 204 -2.02 -0.51 -14.61
C LYS A 204 -1.23 -0.71 -13.31
N ALA A 205 -1.37 -1.86 -12.64
CA ALA A 205 -0.68 -2.19 -11.38
C ALA A 205 0.83 -1.84 -11.36
N HIS A 206 1.46 -1.80 -12.55
CA HIS A 206 2.86 -1.39 -12.80
C HIS A 206 3.09 0.10 -13.07
N SER A 207 2.17 1.00 -12.73
CA SER A 207 2.46 2.44 -12.79
C SER A 207 3.69 2.71 -11.94
N ARG A 208 4.74 3.29 -12.56
CA ARG A 208 6.03 3.61 -11.91
C ARG A 208 5.91 4.61 -10.73
N VAL A 209 4.68 4.99 -10.39
CA VAL A 209 4.30 5.95 -9.34
C VAL A 209 3.29 5.30 -8.39
N ASN A 210 3.56 4.09 -7.91
CA ASN A 210 2.69 3.42 -6.96
C ASN A 210 3.38 3.24 -5.61
N THR A 211 2.99 4.07 -4.64
CA THR A 211 3.63 4.14 -3.32
C THR A 211 3.66 2.77 -2.64
N TRP A 212 2.56 2.00 -2.63
CA TRP A 212 2.55 0.71 -1.96
C TRP A 212 3.54 -0.29 -2.58
N HIS A 213 3.74 -0.23 -3.90
CA HIS A 213 4.66 -1.13 -4.60
C HIS A 213 6.11 -0.86 -4.17
N ASN A 214 6.53 0.41 -4.17
CA ASN A 214 7.86 0.80 -3.71
C ASN A 214 8.09 0.43 -2.24
N VAL A 215 7.06 0.59 -1.40
CA VAL A 215 7.12 0.21 0.02
C VAL A 215 7.26 -1.31 0.19
N LEU A 216 6.50 -2.11 -0.55
CA LEU A 216 6.61 -3.58 -0.55
C LEU A 216 8.02 -4.03 -0.95
N ILE A 217 8.55 -3.51 -2.06
CA ILE A 217 9.90 -3.85 -2.53
C ILE A 217 10.94 -3.46 -1.48
N ALA A 218 10.79 -2.30 -0.83
CA ALA A 218 11.70 -1.88 0.22
C ALA A 218 11.61 -2.78 1.47
N MET A 219 10.42 -3.24 1.86
CA MET A 219 10.23 -4.22 2.94
C MET A 219 10.91 -5.56 2.61
N GLN A 220 10.72 -6.07 1.39
CA GLN A 220 11.36 -7.30 0.93
C GLN A 220 12.87 -7.19 0.90
N LYS A 221 13.42 -6.10 0.33
CA LYS A 221 14.86 -5.87 0.27
C LYS A 221 15.50 -5.85 1.66
N ARG A 222 14.87 -5.15 2.63
CA ARG A 222 15.36 -5.13 4.01
C ARG A 222 15.27 -6.49 4.68
N THR A 223 14.19 -7.22 4.44
CA THR A 223 14.03 -8.59 4.92
C THR A 223 15.15 -9.50 4.41
N THR A 224 15.47 -9.43 3.12
CA THR A 224 16.61 -10.17 2.55
C THR A 224 17.95 -9.75 3.17
N ALA A 225 18.14 -8.46 3.45
CA ALA A 225 19.37 -7.99 4.10
C ALA A 225 19.51 -8.49 5.55
N LEU A 226 18.40 -8.62 6.29
CA LEU A 226 18.40 -9.20 7.63
C LEU A 226 18.80 -10.68 7.59
N LEU A 227 18.34 -11.44 6.59
CA LEU A 227 18.75 -12.83 6.39
C LEU A 227 20.25 -12.95 6.11
N ALA A 228 20.80 -12.08 5.27
CA ALA A 228 22.21 -12.11 4.90
C ALA A 228 23.17 -11.66 6.03
N GLY A 229 22.68 -10.89 7.00
CA GLY A 229 23.47 -10.44 8.16
C GLY A 229 23.31 -11.32 9.41
N SER A 230 22.54 -12.40 9.33
CA SER A 230 22.30 -13.35 10.42
C SER A 230 23.25 -14.56 10.38
N GLU A 231 24.15 -14.62 9.39
CA GLU A 231 25.23 -15.62 9.26
C GLU A 231 26.58 -15.04 9.73
#